data_AF-A0A6A4KI60-F1
#
_entry.id   AF-A0A6A4KI60-F1
#
_cell.length_a   1.000
_cell.length_b   1.000
_cell.length_c   1.000
_cell.angle_alpha   90.00
_cell.angle_beta   90.00
_cell.angle_gamma   90.00
#
_symmetry.space_group_name_H-M   'P 1'
#
loop_
_entity.id
_entity.type
_entity.pdbx_description
1 polymer ?
#
loop_
_entity_poly.entity_id
_entity_poly.type
_entity_poly.pdbx_seq_one_letter_code
_entity_poly.pdbx_strand_id
1 'polypeptide(L)'
;MTSCILTKNGQRSGWTVNEHSNCGTPALDASFKKHQKKTGKPFIVNEVATEEVLDLKQLEADMQVNFKINSDKEKVLWTEMEVIRIVKGELKYKTDHRAEEFKEICFERRRAPGRPPSKKLSPAYKKPPKIPAAKAKDLMDLCQINIIPKVHHSFYKSLN
;
A
#
# COMPACT_ATOMS: atom_id res chain seq x y z
N MET A 1 -6.11 -7.90 -31.78
CA MET A 1 -4.77 -8.09 -31.18
C MET A 1 -4.32 -6.72 -30.69
N THR A 2 -4.22 -6.53 -29.37
CA THR A 2 -3.73 -5.25 -28.82
C THR A 2 -3.01 -5.56 -27.51
N SER A 3 -1.69 -5.42 -27.54
CA SER A 3 -0.77 -5.51 -26.40
C SER A 3 -0.62 -4.11 -25.82
N CYS A 4 -0.85 -3.92 -24.52
CA CYS A 4 -0.56 -2.67 -23.84
C CYS A 4 0.78 -2.79 -23.10
N ILE A 5 1.80 -2.14 -23.65
CA ILE A 5 3.06 -1.85 -22.96
C ILE A 5 2.89 -0.44 -22.36
N LEU A 6 2.95 -0.32 -21.03
CA LEU A 6 2.89 0.98 -20.36
C LEU A 6 4.30 1.59 -20.30
N THR A 7 4.56 2.57 -21.17
CA THR A 7 5.68 3.51 -21.06
C THR A 7 5.19 4.85 -20.50
N LYS A 8 5.97 5.43 -19.57
CA LYS A 8 5.76 6.78 -19.04
C LYS A 8 6.21 7.83 -20.06
N ASN A 9 5.38 8.84 -20.33
CA ASN A 9 5.78 10.26 -20.39
C ASN A 9 4.60 11.19 -20.76
N GLY A 10 4.61 12.42 -20.23
CA GLY A 10 3.92 13.58 -20.81
C GLY A 10 2.94 14.31 -19.88
N GLN A 11 3.01 15.65 -19.83
CA GLN A 11 2.46 16.56 -18.81
C GLN A 11 1.09 17.21 -19.14
N ARG A 12 0.61 18.01 -18.15
CA ARG A 12 -0.45 19.06 -18.10
C ARG A 12 -1.82 18.54 -17.65
N SER A 13 -2.57 19.18 -16.77
CA SER A 13 -2.68 20.58 -16.32
C SER A 13 -3.01 20.67 -14.82
N GLY A 14 -2.65 21.79 -14.18
CA GLY A 14 -2.49 21.89 -12.74
C GLY A 14 -3.73 22.16 -11.89
N TRP A 15 -3.47 22.20 -10.58
CA TRP A 15 -4.01 23.14 -9.60
C TRP A 15 -2.89 23.42 -8.59
N THR A 16 -2.54 24.69 -8.40
CA THR A 16 -1.67 25.16 -7.31
C THR A 16 -2.50 25.38 -6.06
N VAL A 17 -2.11 24.75 -4.96
CA VAL A 17 -2.30 25.31 -3.62
C VAL A 17 -0.94 25.19 -2.92
N ASN A 18 -0.29 26.34 -2.78
CA ASN A 18 0.85 26.50 -1.89
C ASN A 18 0.28 26.68 -0.48
N GLU A 19 0.68 25.83 0.46
CA GLU A 19 0.79 26.23 1.85
C GLU A 19 2.01 25.52 2.46
N HIS A 20 3.04 26.34 2.70
CA HIS A 20 4.25 25.94 3.38
C HIS A 20 3.98 25.91 4.89
N SER A 21 3.69 24.74 5.45
CA SER A 21 3.86 24.48 6.88
C SER A 21 5.02 23.52 7.08
N ASN A 22 6.19 24.12 7.31
CA ASN A 22 7.44 23.44 7.54
C ASN A 22 7.45 22.88 8.98
N CYS A 23 6.88 21.69 9.20
CA CYS A 23 7.01 20.95 10.45
C CYS A 23 7.31 19.45 10.20
N GLY A 24 8.29 19.18 9.34
CA GLY A 24 8.83 17.83 9.13
C GLY A 24 9.93 17.48 10.14
N THR A 25 9.84 16.28 10.72
CA THR A 25 10.85 15.69 11.60
C THR A 25 12.21 15.56 10.89
N PRO A 26 13.35 15.91 11.51
CA PRO A 26 14.64 16.02 10.80
C PRO A 26 15.25 14.68 10.33
N ALA A 27 14.83 13.54 10.90
CA ALA A 27 15.44 12.24 10.62
C ALA A 27 14.97 11.60 9.29
N LEU A 28 13.68 11.70 8.95
CA LEU A 28 13.16 11.21 7.67
C LEU A 28 13.63 12.09 6.51
N ASP A 29 13.71 13.40 6.76
CA ASP A 29 14.05 14.44 5.80
C ASP A 29 15.43 14.24 5.14
N ALA A 30 16.46 13.80 5.88
CA ALA A 30 17.80 13.60 5.33
C ALA A 30 17.87 12.50 4.24
N SER A 31 17.16 11.39 4.44
CA SER A 31 17.13 10.26 3.50
C SER A 31 16.34 10.60 2.23
N PHE A 32 15.24 11.34 2.37
CA PHE A 32 14.46 11.86 1.24
C PHE A 32 15.25 12.88 0.43
N LYS A 33 15.95 13.81 1.09
CA LYS A 33 16.85 14.78 0.43
C LYS A 33 17.94 14.11 -0.39
N LYS A 34 18.55 13.02 0.10
CA LYS A 34 19.57 12.27 -0.64
C LYS A 34 19.01 11.62 -1.91
N HIS A 35 17.79 11.09 -1.86
CA HIS A 35 17.13 10.52 -3.04
C HIS A 35 16.65 11.60 -4.02
N GLN A 36 16.13 12.72 -3.52
CA GLN A 36 15.72 13.86 -4.34
C GLN A 36 16.88 14.42 -5.17
N LYS A 37 18.07 14.55 -4.56
CA LYS A 37 19.30 14.98 -5.26
C LYS A 37 19.70 14.05 -6.40
N LYS A 38 19.39 12.74 -6.30
CA LYS A 38 19.67 11.75 -7.35
C LYS A 38 18.64 11.77 -8.47
N THR A 39 17.36 11.97 -8.14
CA THR A 39 16.23 11.87 -9.09
C THR A 39 15.81 13.23 -9.68
N GLY A 40 16.26 14.35 -9.08
CA GLY A 40 16.06 15.72 -9.56
C GLY A 40 14.66 16.31 -9.34
N LYS A 41 13.68 15.51 -8.89
CA LYS A 41 12.29 15.95 -8.70
C LYS A 41 11.94 16.02 -7.21
N PRO A 42 11.31 17.12 -6.75
CA PRO A 42 10.85 17.22 -5.36
C PRO A 42 9.78 16.18 -5.06
N PHE A 43 9.86 15.59 -3.85
CA PHE A 43 8.80 14.76 -3.33
C PHE A 43 7.67 15.65 -2.83
N ILE A 44 6.44 15.26 -3.17
CA ILE A 44 5.23 15.86 -2.61
C ILE A 44 4.84 14.96 -1.43
N VAL A 45 4.86 15.51 -0.22
CA VAL A 45 4.43 14.81 0.98
C VAL A 45 2.96 15.18 1.22
N ASN A 46 2.10 14.17 1.16
CA ASN A 46 0.71 14.32 1.55
C ASN A 46 0.56 13.72 2.94
N GLU A 47 0.14 14.54 3.90
CA GLU A 47 -0.24 14.06 5.22
C GLU A 47 -1.63 13.40 5.12
N VAL A 48 -1.77 12.25 5.76
CA VAL A 48 -3.01 11.45 5.74
C VAL A 48 -3.51 11.31 7.16
N ALA A 49 -4.78 11.64 7.39
CA ALA A 49 -5.37 11.53 8.70
C ALA A 49 -5.64 10.05 9.05
N THR A 50 -5.65 9.71 10.34
CA THR A 50 -5.94 8.34 10.79
C THR A 50 -7.33 7.86 10.32
N GLU A 51 -8.29 8.78 10.19
CA GLU A 51 -9.67 8.51 9.79
C GLU A 51 -9.82 8.16 8.30
N GLU A 52 -8.85 8.58 7.47
CA GLU A 52 -8.83 8.31 6.04
C GLU A 52 -8.25 6.92 5.72
N VAL A 53 -7.64 6.27 6.71
CA VAL A 53 -7.12 4.91 6.55
C VAL A 53 -8.27 3.92 6.69
N LEU A 54 -8.56 3.19 5.61
CA LEU A 54 -9.69 2.26 5.52
C LEU A 54 -9.24 0.80 5.70
N ASP A 55 -10.10 -0.03 6.31
CA ASP A 55 -9.89 -1.47 6.40
C ASP A 55 -10.32 -2.17 5.11
N LEU A 56 -9.33 -2.69 4.36
CA LEU A 56 -9.56 -3.42 3.11
C LEU A 56 -9.85 -4.91 3.32
N LYS A 57 -9.68 -5.45 4.54
CA LYS A 57 -9.89 -6.88 4.80
C LYS A 57 -11.36 -7.28 4.62
N GLN A 58 -12.27 -6.40 5.05
CA GLN A 58 -13.70 -6.60 4.83
C GLN A 58 -14.03 -6.58 3.34
N LEU A 59 -13.40 -5.68 2.57
CA LEU A 59 -13.56 -5.63 1.13
C LEU A 59 -13.11 -6.94 0.46
N GLU A 60 -11.98 -7.51 0.88
CA GLU A 60 -11.50 -8.79 0.37
C GLU A 60 -12.51 -9.93 0.63
N ALA A 61 -12.99 -10.06 1.86
CA ALA A 61 -13.99 -11.06 2.22
C ALA A 61 -15.29 -10.89 1.42
N ASP A 62 -15.67 -9.65 1.17
CA ASP A 62 -16.89 -9.27 0.47
C ASP A 62 -16.80 -9.45 -1.04
N MET A 63 -15.61 -9.30 -1.62
CA MET A 63 -15.39 -9.53 -3.04
C MET A 63 -15.66 -11.00 -3.41
N GLN A 64 -15.58 -11.93 -2.44
CA GLN A 64 -15.86 -13.37 -2.60
C GLN A 64 -15.17 -13.97 -3.85
N VAL A 65 -13.96 -13.49 -4.14
CA VAL A 65 -13.17 -13.95 -5.28
C VAL A 65 -12.35 -15.16 -4.85
N ASN A 66 -12.37 -16.21 -5.65
CA ASN A 66 -11.56 -17.40 -5.42
C ASN A 66 -10.11 -17.14 -5.86
N PHE A 67 -9.18 -17.19 -4.89
CA PHE A 67 -7.73 -17.10 -5.13
C PHE A 67 -6.97 -18.37 -4.73
N LYS A 68 -7.69 -19.41 -4.28
CA LYS A 68 -7.10 -20.58 -3.61
C LYS A 68 -7.23 -21.86 -4.41
N ILE A 69 -8.20 -21.92 -5.32
CA ILE A 69 -8.54 -23.14 -6.05
C ILE A 69 -8.54 -22.84 -7.55
N ASN A 70 -7.87 -23.67 -8.33
CA ASN A 70 -7.87 -23.62 -9.80
C ASN A 70 -9.17 -24.21 -10.36
N SER A 71 -9.45 -24.01 -11.65
CA SER A 71 -10.57 -24.64 -12.35
C SER A 71 -10.59 -26.18 -12.21
N ASP A 72 -9.42 -26.80 -12.08
CA ASP A 72 -9.26 -28.25 -11.87
C ASP A 72 -9.44 -28.71 -10.40
N LYS A 73 -9.93 -27.82 -9.52
CA LYS A 73 -10.10 -28.05 -8.08
C LYS A 73 -8.79 -28.29 -7.30
N GLU A 74 -7.65 -28.03 -7.93
CA GLU A 74 -6.34 -28.06 -7.27
C GLU A 74 -6.09 -26.81 -6.43
N LYS A 75 -5.35 -26.97 -5.34
CA LYS A 75 -4.92 -25.84 -4.51
C LYS A 75 -3.85 -25.03 -5.24
N VAL A 76 -4.04 -23.72 -5.28
CA VAL A 76 -3.11 -22.78 -5.88
C VAL A 76 -2.02 -22.41 -4.87
N LEU A 77 -0.77 -22.73 -5.19
CA LEU A 77 0.41 -22.30 -4.44
C LEU A 77 1.07 -21.13 -5.16
N TRP A 78 0.80 -19.91 -4.66
CA TRP A 78 1.31 -18.67 -5.26
C TRP A 78 2.84 -18.59 -5.31
N THR A 79 3.52 -19.26 -4.38
CA THR A 79 4.99 -19.32 -4.31
C THR A 79 5.62 -20.12 -5.44
N GLU A 80 4.87 -21.02 -6.07
CA GLU A 80 5.35 -21.91 -7.12
C GLU A 80 5.04 -21.39 -8.51
N MET A 81 4.38 -20.23 -8.63
CA MET A 81 4.06 -19.63 -9.92
C MET A 81 5.28 -18.94 -10.54
N GLU A 82 5.68 -19.40 -11.71
CA GLU A 82 6.75 -18.77 -12.51
C GLU A 82 6.21 -17.78 -13.53
N VAL A 83 5.05 -18.07 -14.12
CA VAL A 83 4.44 -17.23 -15.17
C VAL A 83 3.00 -16.93 -14.84
N ILE A 84 2.65 -15.64 -14.86
CA ILE A 84 1.27 -15.15 -14.68
C ILE A 84 0.86 -14.37 -15.91
N ARG A 85 -0.33 -14.68 -16.44
CA ARG A 85 -0.95 -14.01 -17.58
C ARG A 85 -2.38 -13.65 -17.23
N ILE A 86 -2.78 -12.41 -17.47
CA ILE A 86 -4.14 -11.94 -17.25
C ILE A 86 -4.81 -11.71 -18.61
N VAL A 87 -5.94 -12.37 -18.86
CA VAL A 87 -6.70 -12.24 -20.12
C VAL A 87 -8.17 -12.03 -19.80
N LYS A 88 -8.74 -10.89 -20.20
CA LYS A 88 -10.18 -10.56 -20.02
C LYS A 88 -10.71 -10.73 -18.57
N GLY A 89 -9.84 -10.62 -17.58
CA GLY A 89 -10.22 -10.82 -16.18
C GLY A 89 -10.16 -12.28 -15.72
N GLU A 90 -9.54 -13.18 -16.47
CA GLU A 90 -9.11 -14.52 -16.04
C GLU A 90 -7.62 -14.47 -15.72
N LEU A 91 -7.20 -15.09 -14.62
CA LEU A 91 -5.79 -15.27 -14.30
C LEU A 91 -5.36 -16.66 -14.70
N LYS A 92 -4.41 -16.72 -15.63
CA LYS A 92 -3.80 -17.94 -16.12
C LYS A 92 -2.37 -18.01 -15.62
N TYR A 93 -1.94 -19.15 -15.10
CA TYR A 93 -0.61 -19.30 -14.52
C TYR A 93 0.07 -20.61 -14.92
N LYS A 94 1.40 -20.65 -14.79
CA LYS A 94 2.24 -21.84 -14.93
C LYS A 94 3.18 -21.93 -13.75
N THR A 95 3.43 -23.15 -13.30
CA THR A 95 4.47 -23.46 -12.30
C THR A 95 5.83 -23.64 -12.94
N ASP A 96 5.86 -24.08 -14.21
CA ASP A 96 7.10 -24.30 -14.95
C ASP A 96 7.05 -23.57 -16.30
N HIS A 97 8.15 -22.90 -16.65
CA HIS A 97 8.32 -22.28 -17.97
C HIS A 97 8.18 -23.25 -19.15
N ARG A 98 8.43 -24.55 -18.92
CA ARG A 98 8.37 -25.60 -19.94
C ARG A 98 6.96 -26.18 -20.13
N ALA A 99 6.04 -25.91 -19.20
CA ALA A 99 4.67 -26.38 -19.33
C ALA A 99 4.03 -25.74 -20.57
N GLU A 100 3.39 -26.54 -21.43
CA GLU A 100 2.72 -26.02 -22.63
C GLU A 100 1.42 -25.30 -22.25
N GLU A 101 0.65 -25.88 -21.32
CA GLU A 101 -0.68 -25.41 -20.94
C GLU A 101 -0.66 -24.51 -19.70
N PHE A 102 -1.58 -23.54 -19.67
CA PHE A 102 -1.79 -22.67 -18.51
C PHE A 102 -2.93 -23.21 -17.65
N LYS A 103 -2.72 -23.22 -16.34
CA LYS A 103 -3.79 -23.42 -15.34
C LYS A 103 -4.58 -22.13 -15.16
N GLU A 104 -5.86 -22.20 -14.86
CA GLU A 104 -6.76 -21.04 -14.84
C GLU A 104 -7.51 -20.84 -13.53
N ILE A 105 -7.21 -19.73 -12.85
CA ILE A 105 -7.98 -19.28 -11.70
C ILE A 105 -9.16 -18.46 -12.23
N CYS A 106 -10.34 -19.07 -12.17
CA CYS A 106 -11.57 -18.38 -12.47
C CYS A 106 -11.97 -17.50 -11.28
N PHE A 107 -11.95 -16.18 -11.48
CA PHE A 107 -12.39 -15.20 -10.49
C PHE A 107 -13.92 -15.04 -10.45
N GLU A 108 -14.67 -15.94 -11.10
CA GLU A 108 -16.12 -15.86 -11.21
C GLU A 108 -16.71 -15.54 -9.84
N ARG A 109 -17.21 -14.31 -9.72
CA ARG A 109 -17.86 -13.88 -8.50
C ARG A 109 -19.06 -14.80 -8.36
N ARG A 110 -19.22 -15.48 -7.24
CA ARG A 110 -20.49 -16.11 -6.86
C ARG A 110 -21.53 -15.01 -6.64
N ARG A 111 -21.94 -14.29 -7.70
CA ARG A 111 -22.99 -13.28 -7.60
C ARG A 111 -24.30 -14.04 -7.53
N ALA A 112 -24.93 -14.03 -6.36
CA ALA A 112 -26.37 -14.12 -6.33
C ALA A 112 -26.94 -12.98 -7.22
N PRO A 113 -27.96 -13.23 -8.06
CA PRO A 113 -28.55 -12.18 -8.87
C PRO A 113 -29.10 -11.05 -7.96
N GLY A 114 -28.55 -9.84 -8.10
CA GLY A 114 -28.93 -8.68 -7.29
C GLY A 114 -27.98 -7.49 -7.42
N ARG A 115 -28.46 -6.28 -7.05
CA ARG A 115 -27.65 -5.06 -6.98
C ARG A 115 -26.54 -5.25 -5.93
N PRO A 116 -25.26 -4.96 -6.24
CA PRO A 116 -24.23 -5.00 -5.22
C PRO A 116 -24.58 -3.99 -4.12
N PRO A 117 -24.61 -4.40 -2.84
CA PRO A 117 -24.87 -3.46 -1.76
C PRO A 117 -23.83 -2.35 -1.81
N SER A 118 -24.24 -1.08 -1.62
CA SER A 118 -23.28 0.02 -1.48
C SER A 118 -22.59 -0.15 -0.12
N LYS A 119 -21.43 -0.80 -0.11
CA LYS A 119 -20.70 -1.04 1.12
C LYS A 119 -19.84 0.18 1.47
N LYS A 120 -20.05 0.71 2.66
CA LYS A 120 -19.17 1.72 3.25
C LYS A 120 -18.01 1.00 3.91
N LEU A 121 -16.78 1.33 3.51
CA LEU A 121 -15.59 0.82 4.18
C LEU A 121 -15.51 1.39 5.59
N SER A 122 -15.13 0.57 6.56
CA SER A 122 -14.87 1.03 7.92
C SER A 122 -13.46 1.60 8.04
N PRO A 123 -13.23 2.56 8.94
CA PRO A 123 -11.88 3.00 9.30
C PRO A 123 -11.04 1.82 9.80
N ALA A 124 -9.77 1.78 9.40
CA ALA A 124 -8.80 0.77 9.85
C ALA A 124 -8.49 0.89 11.34
N TYR A 125 -8.56 2.11 11.88
CA TYR A 125 -8.24 2.40 13.27
C TYR A 125 -9.38 3.15 13.94
N LYS A 126 -9.74 2.71 15.16
CA LYS A 126 -10.75 3.41 16.00
C LYS A 126 -10.16 4.61 16.75
N LYS A 127 -8.84 4.60 16.94
CA LYS A 127 -8.06 5.62 17.65
C LYS A 127 -6.69 5.72 16.97
N PRO A 128 -5.99 6.86 17.08
CA PRO A 128 -4.61 6.99 16.61
C PRO A 128 -3.74 5.84 17.13
N PRO A 129 -2.97 5.18 16.25
CA PRO A 129 -2.11 4.07 16.66
C PRO A 129 -1.07 4.57 17.65
N LYS A 130 -1.00 3.92 18.82
CA LYS A 130 0.02 4.20 19.82
C LYS A 130 1.35 3.54 19.47
N ILE A 131 2.45 4.18 19.87
CA ILE A 131 3.77 3.58 19.76
C ILE A 131 3.94 2.47 20.83
N PRO A 132 4.63 1.35 20.52
CA PRO A 132 4.96 0.35 21.52
C PRO A 132 5.82 0.93 22.64
N ALA A 133 5.62 0.48 23.88
CA ALA A 133 6.35 0.98 25.05
C ALA A 133 7.88 0.88 24.91
N ALA A 134 8.37 -0.21 24.29
CA ALA A 134 9.80 -0.37 24.00
C ALA A 134 10.34 0.73 23.08
N LYS A 135 9.60 1.10 22.03
CA LYS A 135 9.99 2.19 21.13
C LYS A 135 9.86 3.56 21.80
N ALA A 136 8.83 3.75 22.63
CA ALA A 136 8.68 4.98 23.41
C ALA A 136 9.88 5.19 24.33
N LYS A 137 10.31 4.14 25.04
CA LYS A 137 11.50 4.18 25.89
C LYS A 137 12.77 4.51 25.08
N ASP A 138 13.00 3.82 23.98
CA ASP A 138 14.15 4.06 23.10
C ASP A 138 14.20 5.53 22.61
N LEU A 139 13.06 6.10 22.20
CA LEU A 139 12.97 7.51 21.82
C LEU A 139 13.28 8.47 22.97
N MET A 140 12.87 8.14 24.20
CA MET A 140 13.20 8.93 25.39
C MET A 140 14.69 8.85 25.72
N ASP A 141 15.28 7.66 25.62
CA ASP A 141 16.70 7.44 25.85
C ASP A 141 17.53 8.24 24.83
N LEU A 142 17.14 8.24 23.55
CA LEU A 142 17.73 9.07 22.48
C LEU A 142 17.62 10.59 22.76
N CYS A 143 16.52 11.02 23.38
CA CYS A 143 16.37 12.41 23.83
C CYS A 143 17.32 12.73 25.00
N GLN A 144 17.48 11.82 25.96
CA GLN A 144 18.35 12.00 27.12
C GLN A 144 19.83 12.12 26.72
N ILE A 145 20.29 11.29 25.79
CA ILE A 145 21.66 11.33 25.26
C ILE A 145 21.88 12.44 24.22
N ASN A 146 20.90 13.33 24.03
CA ASN A 146 20.93 14.48 23.12
C ASN A 146 21.25 14.14 21.64
N ILE A 147 21.01 12.90 21.21
CA ILE A 147 21.08 12.55 19.78
C ILE A 147 19.93 13.22 19.03
N ILE A 148 18.74 13.25 19.64
CA ILE A 148 17.61 14.02 19.12
C ILE A 148 17.73 15.47 19.62
N PRO A 149 17.68 16.49 18.74
CA PRO A 149 17.74 17.88 19.15
C PRO A 149 16.61 18.26 20.13
N LYS A 150 16.95 19.09 21.13
CA LYS A 150 16.02 19.52 22.20
C LYS A 150 14.73 20.14 21.69
N VAL A 151 14.78 20.79 20.52
CA VAL A 151 13.61 21.39 19.85
C VAL A 151 12.50 20.36 19.59
N HIS A 152 12.84 19.09 19.38
CA HIS A 152 11.88 18.03 19.09
C HIS A 152 11.46 17.22 20.32
N HIS A 153 12.05 17.46 21.49
CA HIS A 153 11.77 16.66 22.69
C HIS A 153 10.32 16.77 23.14
N SER A 154 9.69 17.95 23.00
CA SER A 154 8.28 18.17 23.35
C SER A 154 7.35 17.27 22.55
N PHE A 155 7.60 17.13 21.25
CA PHE A 155 6.85 16.26 20.36
C PHE A 155 6.94 14.80 20.81
N TYR A 156 8.16 14.26 20.99
CA TYR A 156 8.31 12.85 21.38
C TYR A 156 7.72 12.55 22.76
N LYS A 157 7.77 13.50 23.70
CA LYS A 157 7.11 13.38 25.00
C LYS A 157 5.58 13.32 24.93
N SER A 158 4.98 13.92 23.89
CA SER A 158 3.53 13.90 23.67
C SER A 158 3.00 12.62 23.00
N LEU A 159 3.87 11.72 22.54
CA LEU A 159 3.48 10.48 21.83
C LEU A 159 3.00 9.33 22.74
N ASN A 160 2.94 9.55 24.07
CA ASN A 160 2.57 8.54 25.08
C ASN A 160 1.05 8.52 25.38
#